data_AF-A0A1F3NFC5-F1
#
_entry.id   AF-A0A1F3NFC5-F1
#
_cell.length_a   1.000
_cell.length_b   1.000
_cell.length_c   1.000
_cell.angle_alpha   90.00
_cell.angle_beta   90.00
_cell.angle_gamma   90.00
#
_symmetry.space_group_name_H-M   'P 1'
#
loop_
_entity.id
_entity.type
_entity.pdbx_description
1 polymer ?
#
loop_
_entity_poly.entity_id
_entity_poly.type
_entity_poly.pdbx_seq_one_letter_code
_entity_poly.pdbx_strand_id
1 'polypeptide(L)'
;MNEVRILDKKFRELISEQAIRKRIDEIALQINRDFTGSEVIFVGILNGAFMFAADLFRKTELNARITFVKLASYVGTSSTGSVKELIGWNEDLINKKIIVVEDIVDTGATLERIVNELVIRNVAEIKIAAMLLKP
;
A
#
# COMPACT_ATOMS: atom_id res chain seq x y z
N MET A 1 -9.25 27.92 -7.11
CA MET A 1 -9.40 26.45 -6.99
C MET A 1 -10.62 26.07 -7.81
N ASN A 2 -10.46 25.17 -8.78
CA ASN A 2 -11.55 24.76 -9.65
C ASN A 2 -12.43 23.76 -8.90
N GLU A 3 -13.68 24.14 -8.62
CA GLU A 3 -14.69 23.23 -8.08
C GLU A 3 -15.16 22.29 -9.20
N VAL A 4 -15.13 20.98 -8.95
CA VAL A 4 -15.60 19.96 -9.89
C VAL A 4 -16.85 19.30 -9.31
N ARG A 5 -17.86 19.09 -10.16
CA ARG A 5 -19.07 18.37 -9.78
C ARG A 5 -19.05 16.96 -10.35
N ILE A 6 -19.19 15.96 -9.49
CA ILE A 6 -19.36 14.56 -9.88
C ILE A 6 -20.68 14.09 -9.29
N LEU A 7 -21.61 13.67 -10.15
CA LEU A 7 -22.99 13.35 -9.76
C LEU A 7 -23.65 14.48 -8.94
N ASP A 8 -24.09 14.19 -7.72
CA ASP A 8 -24.73 15.13 -6.79
C ASP A 8 -23.75 15.81 -5.82
N LYS A 9 -22.44 15.54 -5.95
CA LYS A 9 -21.41 16.05 -5.03
C LYS A 9 -20.49 17.08 -5.69
N LYS A 10 -20.05 18.04 -4.88
CA LYS A 10 -19.06 19.06 -5.22
C LYS A 10 -17.73 18.73 -4.57
N PHE A 11 -16.67 18.79 -5.34
CA PHE A 11 -15.31 18.52 -4.91
C PHE A 11 -14.45 19.75 -5.17
N ARG A 12 -13.52 19.99 -4.26
CA ARG A 12 -12.40 20.90 -4.49
C ARG A 12 -11.13 20.10 -4.41
N GLU A 13 -10.10 20.56 -5.12
CA GLU A 13 -8.77 20.01 -4.97
C GLU A 13 -8.33 20.05 -3.50
N LEU A 14 -7.92 18.90 -2.98
CA LEU A 14 -7.35 18.78 -1.63
C LEU A 14 -5.83 18.85 -1.69
N ILE A 15 -5.23 18.07 -2.59
CA ILE A 15 -3.79 18.00 -2.83
C ILE A 15 -3.60 18.05 -4.34
N SER A 16 -2.75 18.95 -4.82
CA SER A 16 -2.46 19.06 -6.24
C SER A 16 -1.64 17.87 -6.73
N GLU A 17 -1.78 17.53 -8.01
CA GLU A 17 -0.99 16.47 -8.65
C GLU A 17 0.53 16.69 -8.46
N GLN A 18 0.98 17.94 -8.59
CA GLN A 18 2.39 18.29 -8.41
C GLN A 18 2.88 18.00 -6.98
N ALA A 19 2.06 18.30 -5.97
CA ALA A 19 2.39 18.00 -4.58
C ALA A 19 2.43 16.49 -4.32
N ILE A 20 1.49 15.72 -4.89
CA ILE A 20 1.49 14.25 -4.82
C ILE A 20 2.76 13.69 -5.46
N ARG A 21 3.06 14.06 -6.71
CA ARG A 21 4.24 13.56 -7.44
C ARG A 21 5.54 13.87 -6.71
N LYS A 22 5.70 15.11 -6.22
CA LYS A 22 6.86 15.51 -5.43
C LYS A 22 6.99 14.66 -4.17
N ARG A 23 5.89 14.39 -3.46
CA ARG A 23 5.95 13.57 -2.26
C ARG A 23 6.29 12.11 -2.56
N ILE A 24 5.81 11.58 -3.68
CA ILE A 24 6.19 10.23 -4.16
C ILE A 24 7.69 10.19 -4.48
N ASP A 25 8.25 11.24 -5.12
CA ASP A 25 9.69 11.34 -5.36
C ASP A 25 10.51 11.26 -4.06
N GLU A 26 10.09 12.01 -3.04
CA GLU A 26 10.74 12.02 -1.73
C GLU A 26 10.69 10.64 -1.05
N ILE A 27 9.54 9.95 -1.11
CA ILE A 27 9.36 8.61 -0.54
C ILE A 27 10.22 7.59 -1.31
N ALA A 28 10.24 7.65 -2.64
CA ALA A 28 11.07 6.76 -3.46
C ALA A 28 12.56 6.92 -3.15
N LEU A 29 13.05 8.17 -3.05
CA LEU A 29 14.44 8.44 -2.66
C LEU A 29 14.78 7.88 -1.28
N GLN A 30 13.86 8.02 -0.32
CA GLN A 30 14.02 7.44 1.00
C GLN A 30 14.11 5.90 0.93
N ILE A 31 13.22 5.25 0.18
CA ILE A 31 13.23 3.79 0.01
C ILE A 31 14.53 3.32 -0.65
N ASN A 32 14.95 3.97 -1.74
CA ASN A 32 16.18 3.62 -2.46
C ASN A 32 17.40 3.69 -1.54
N ARG A 33 17.49 4.72 -0.68
CA ARG A 33 18.55 4.85 0.32
C ARG A 33 18.46 3.78 1.39
N ASP A 34 17.29 3.62 2.01
CA ASP A 34 17.12 2.75 3.19
C ASP A 34 17.31 1.26 2.83
N PHE A 35 17.08 0.88 1.57
CA PHE A 35 17.19 -0.50 1.08
C PHE A 35 18.32 -0.72 0.06
N THR A 36 19.30 0.17 -0.03
CA THR A 36 20.44 0.03 -0.95
C THR A 36 21.08 -1.36 -0.85
N GLY A 37 21.27 -2.02 -2.00
CA GLY A 37 21.87 -3.36 -2.08
C GLY A 37 20.97 -4.51 -1.60
N SER A 38 19.70 -4.24 -1.28
CA SER A 38 18.74 -5.27 -0.84
C SER A 38 17.79 -5.69 -1.98
N GLU A 39 17.30 -6.93 -1.91
CA GLU A 39 16.11 -7.35 -2.66
C GLU A 39 14.85 -6.96 -1.89
N VAL A 40 13.90 -6.30 -2.54
CA VAL A 40 12.67 -5.78 -1.91
C VAL A 40 11.43 -6.22 -2.67
N ILE A 41 10.39 -6.62 -1.95
CA ILE A 41 9.07 -6.92 -2.52
C ILE A 41 8.09 -5.84 -2.08
N PHE A 42 7.51 -5.14 -3.06
CA PHE A 42 6.41 -4.23 -2.85
C PHE A 42 5.10 -5.00 -2.87
N VAL A 43 4.24 -4.76 -1.89
CA VAL A 43 2.93 -5.39 -1.79
C VAL A 43 1.87 -4.31 -1.85
N GLY A 44 1.25 -4.13 -3.02
CA GLY A 44 0.16 -3.18 -3.20
C GLY A 44 -1.17 -3.75 -2.70
N ILE A 45 -1.84 -3.03 -1.81
CA ILE A 45 -3.15 -3.43 -1.30
C ILE A 45 -4.25 -2.94 -2.25
N LEU A 46 -4.97 -3.90 -2.84
CA LEU A 46 -5.99 -3.61 -3.84
C LEU A 46 -7.34 -3.24 -3.20
N ASN A 47 -8.12 -2.38 -3.86
CA ASN A 47 -7.85 -1.81 -5.19
C ASN A 47 -7.17 -0.44 -5.14
N GLY A 48 -7.36 0.34 -4.07
CA GLY A 48 -7.08 1.78 -4.08
C GLY A 48 -5.60 2.14 -4.21
N ALA A 49 -4.69 1.31 -3.68
CA ALA A 49 -3.26 1.62 -3.67
C ALA A 49 -2.58 1.46 -5.04
N PHE A 50 -3.25 0.90 -6.07
CA PHE A 50 -2.57 0.49 -7.30
C PHE A 50 -1.87 1.64 -8.05
N MET A 51 -2.47 2.84 -8.09
CA MET A 51 -1.86 4.00 -8.74
C MET A 51 -0.63 4.46 -7.96
N PHE A 52 -0.76 4.61 -6.64
CA PHE A 52 0.35 5.01 -5.78
C PHE A 52 1.49 3.99 -5.82
N ALA A 53 1.18 2.69 -5.78
CA ALA A 53 2.14 1.61 -5.90
C ALA A 53 2.86 1.64 -7.26
N ALA A 54 2.14 1.84 -8.36
CA ALA A 54 2.75 1.97 -9.68
C ALA A 54 3.66 3.20 -9.79
N ASP A 55 3.22 4.34 -9.28
CA ASP A 55 3.98 5.60 -9.30
C ASP A 55 5.26 5.50 -8.47
N LEU A 56 5.19 4.87 -7.30
CA LEU A 56 6.32 4.62 -6.42
C LEU A 56 7.29 3.59 -7.01
N PHE A 57 6.78 2.47 -7.52
CA PHE A 57 7.59 1.39 -8.08
C PHE A 57 8.37 1.85 -9.32
N ARG A 58 7.79 2.69 -10.19
CA ARG A 58 8.50 3.27 -11.35
C ARG A 58 9.72 4.11 -10.98
N LYS A 59 9.82 4.58 -9.74
CA LYS A 59 10.94 5.39 -9.21
C LYS A 59 11.91 4.58 -8.35
N THR A 60 11.67 3.28 -8.23
CA THR A 60 12.52 2.37 -7.47
C THR A 60 13.75 1.99 -8.30
N GLU A 61 14.93 2.14 -7.71
CA GLU A 61 16.22 1.82 -8.34
C GLU A 61 16.85 0.53 -7.76
N LEU A 62 16.08 -0.20 -6.97
CA LEU A 62 16.48 -1.42 -6.27
C LEU A 62 16.21 -2.66 -7.12
N ASN A 63 16.83 -3.79 -6.74
CA ASN A 63 16.37 -5.10 -7.22
C ASN A 63 15.01 -5.41 -6.55
N ALA A 64 13.94 -4.99 -7.20
CA ALA A 64 12.61 -5.01 -6.62
C ALA A 64 11.58 -5.75 -7.48
N ARG A 65 10.62 -6.38 -6.80
CA ARG A 65 9.43 -6.99 -7.40
C ARG A 65 8.19 -6.36 -6.79
N ILE A 66 7.08 -6.43 -7.52
CA ILE A 66 5.79 -5.95 -7.03
C ILE A 66 4.73 -7.05 -7.17
N THR A 67 3.98 -7.25 -6.10
CA THR A 67 2.82 -8.14 -6.04
C THR A 67 1.64 -7.40 -5.42
N PHE A 68 0.44 -7.98 -5.56
CA PHE A 68 -0.79 -7.36 -5.10
C PHE A 68 -1.62 -8.34 -4.27
N VAL A 69 -2.17 -7.83 -3.17
CA VAL A 69 -3.07 -8.58 -2.30
C VAL A 69 -4.43 -7.90 -2.29
N LYS A 70 -5.49 -8.69 -2.30
CA LYS A 70 -6.87 -8.19 -2.18
C LYS A 70 -7.59 -8.92 -1.06
N LEU A 71 -7.91 -8.16 -0.01
CA LEU A 71 -8.71 -8.63 1.11
C LEU A 71 -10.18 -8.31 0.86
N ALA A 72 -11.08 -9.27 1.05
CA ALA A 72 -12.51 -8.96 1.09
C ALA A 72 -12.85 -8.22 2.39
N SER A 73 -13.55 -7.10 2.30
CA SER A 73 -14.12 -6.44 3.47
C SER A 73 -15.23 -7.29 4.10
N TYR A 74 -15.42 -7.20 5.41
CA TYR A 74 -16.52 -7.83 6.13
C TYR A 74 -17.87 -7.43 5.50
N VAL A 75 -18.71 -8.39 5.11
CA VAL A 75 -20.09 -8.15 4.68
C VAL A 75 -21.02 -8.73 5.75
N GLY A 76 -21.63 -7.87 6.58
CA GLY A 76 -22.75 -8.23 7.45
C GLY A 76 -22.41 -8.56 8.92
N THR A 77 -23.40 -8.36 9.78
CA THR A 77 -23.42 -8.49 11.25
C THR A 77 -23.31 -9.93 11.79
N SER A 78 -22.58 -10.81 11.10
CA SER A 78 -22.48 -12.22 11.51
C SER A 78 -21.02 -12.65 11.57
N SER A 79 -20.56 -12.87 12.80
CA SER A 79 -19.24 -13.37 13.17
C SER A 79 -18.98 -14.76 12.61
N THR A 80 -18.41 -14.82 11.42
CA THR A 80 -17.59 -15.96 10.99
C THR A 80 -16.22 -15.38 10.65
N GLY A 81 -15.26 -15.56 11.56
CA GLY A 81 -14.00 -14.81 11.63
C GLY A 81 -12.97 -15.07 10.52
N SER A 82 -13.38 -15.48 9.33
CA SER A 82 -12.49 -15.72 8.19
C SER A 82 -12.74 -14.70 7.08
N VAL A 83 -11.92 -13.65 7.05
CA VAL A 83 -11.80 -12.78 5.87
C VAL A 83 -11.36 -13.64 4.68
N LYS A 84 -12.03 -13.48 3.55
CA LYS A 84 -11.69 -14.17 2.31
C LYS A 84 -10.61 -13.38 1.58
N GLU A 85 -9.40 -13.94 1.47
CA GLU A 85 -8.39 -13.46 0.53
C GLU A 85 -8.93 -13.69 -0.90
N LEU A 86 -9.20 -12.61 -1.63
CA LEU A 86 -9.66 -12.69 -3.02
C LEU A 86 -8.49 -12.81 -3.99
N ILE A 87 -7.38 -12.17 -3.65
CA ILE A 87 -6.07 -12.35 -4.27
C ILE A 87 -5.10 -12.49 -3.11
N GLY A 88 -4.62 -13.71 -2.89
CA GLY A 88 -3.72 -14.05 -1.80
C GLY A 88 -2.25 -13.87 -2.16
N TRP A 89 -1.41 -14.34 -1.26
CA TRP A 89 0.04 -14.32 -1.39
C TRP A 89 0.53 -15.43 -2.33
N ASN A 90 1.02 -15.07 -3.51
CA ASN A 90 1.50 -16.03 -4.52
C ASN A 90 3.03 -16.18 -4.57
N GLU A 91 3.76 -15.49 -3.69
CA GLU A 91 5.24 -15.51 -3.63
C GLU A 91 5.72 -16.07 -2.28
N ASP A 92 6.91 -16.68 -2.29
CA ASP A 92 7.62 -17.01 -1.05
C ASP A 92 8.22 -15.73 -0.45
N LEU A 93 7.75 -15.38 0.75
CA LEU A 93 8.12 -14.17 1.47
C LEU A 93 9.11 -14.42 2.60
N ILE A 94 9.47 -15.68 2.86
CA ILE A 94 10.35 -16.04 3.97
C ILE A 94 11.69 -15.32 3.83
N ASN A 95 12.13 -14.66 4.90
CA ASN A 95 13.35 -13.86 4.97
C ASN A 95 13.44 -12.73 3.92
N LYS A 96 12.31 -12.31 3.32
CA LYS A 96 12.27 -11.19 2.37
C LYS A 96 12.00 -9.86 3.08
N LYS A 97 12.44 -8.76 2.45
CA LYS A 97 12.14 -7.40 2.89
C LYS A 97 10.92 -6.89 2.14
N ILE A 98 9.90 -6.47 2.88
CA ILE A 98 8.58 -6.15 2.33
C ILE A 98 8.27 -4.67 2.55
N ILE A 99 7.77 -4.02 1.50
CA ILE A 99 7.16 -2.69 1.60
C ILE A 99 5.68 -2.82 1.25
N VAL A 100 4.83 -2.72 2.27
CA VAL A 100 3.38 -2.68 2.09
C VAL A 100 2.99 -1.30 1.58
N VAL A 101 2.23 -1.23 0.49
CA VAL A 101 1.78 0.01 -0.13
C VAL A 101 0.26 0.11 -0.03
N GLU A 102 -0.22 1.13 0.69
CA GLU A 102 -1.63 1.38 0.99
C GLU A 102 -2.04 2.77 0.50
N ASP A 103 -3.31 2.96 0.10
CA ASP A 103 -3.82 4.27 -0.30
C ASP A 103 -4.13 5.17 0.91
N ILE A 104 -4.83 4.63 1.92
CA ILE A 104 -5.18 5.38 3.11
C ILE A 104 -5.17 4.51 4.36
N VAL A 105 -4.51 5.01 5.39
CA VAL A 105 -4.60 4.43 6.74
C VAL A 105 -5.53 5.32 7.57
N ASP A 106 -6.71 4.78 7.89
CA ASP A 106 -7.69 5.41 8.80
C ASP A 106 -7.61 4.74 10.18
N THR A 107 -8.34 3.64 10.40
CA THR A 107 -8.31 2.91 11.69
C THR A 107 -7.09 2.00 11.84
N GLY A 108 -6.39 1.67 10.75
CA GLY A 108 -5.25 0.76 10.73
C GLY A 108 -5.59 -0.74 10.77
N ALA A 109 -6.86 -1.14 10.93
CA ALA A 109 -7.23 -2.56 11.09
C ALA A 109 -6.81 -3.47 9.92
N THR A 110 -6.95 -2.99 8.67
CA THR A 110 -6.50 -3.73 7.48
C THR A 110 -4.97 -3.92 7.50
N LEU A 111 -4.25 -2.85 7.84
CA LEU A 111 -2.79 -2.84 7.85
C LEU A 111 -2.24 -3.74 8.97
N GLU A 112 -2.82 -3.69 10.17
CA GLU A 112 -2.47 -4.56 11.28
C GLU A 112 -2.61 -6.04 10.90
N ARG A 113 -3.71 -6.40 10.24
CA ARG A 113 -3.92 -7.75 9.73
C ARG A 113 -2.83 -8.16 8.73
N ILE A 114 -2.54 -7.32 7.73
CA ILE A 114 -1.49 -7.61 6.74
C ILE A 114 -0.13 -7.79 7.41
N VAL A 115 0.22 -6.93 8.36
CA VAL A 115 1.46 -7.03 9.13
C VAL A 115 1.50 -8.35 9.90
N ASN A 116 0.41 -8.74 10.56
CA ASN A 116 0.33 -10.02 11.28
C ASN A 116 0.51 -11.22 10.34
N GLU A 117 -0.10 -11.21 9.15
CA GLU A 117 0.09 -12.25 8.14
C GLU A 117 1.55 -12.34 7.67
N LEU A 118 2.20 -11.20 7.45
CA LEU A 118 3.62 -11.14 7.07
C LEU A 118 4.55 -11.65 8.18
N VAL A 119 4.28 -11.30 9.43
CA VAL A 119 5.05 -11.80 10.59
C VAL A 119 4.95 -13.31 10.70
N ILE A 120 3.75 -13.89 10.55
CA ILE A 120 3.55 -15.35 10.57
C ILE A 120 4.32 -16.05 9.44
N ARG A 121 4.50 -15.37 8.30
CA ARG A 121 5.28 -15.85 7.14
C ARG A 121 6.80 -15.70 7.31
N ASN A 122 7.29 -15.24 8.46
CA ASN A 122 8.72 -15.07 8.76
C ASN A 122 9.45 -14.19 7.74
N VAL A 123 8.85 -13.06 7.35
CA VAL A 123 9.56 -12.06 6.55
C VAL A 123 10.67 -11.40 7.36
N ALA A 124 11.75 -10.97 6.70
CA ALA A 124 12.92 -10.39 7.39
C ALA A 124 12.66 -8.96 7.88
N GLU A 125 11.92 -8.17 7.12
CA GLU A 125 11.65 -6.77 7.45
C GLU A 125 10.33 -6.33 6.83
N ILE A 126 9.56 -5.51 7.56
CA ILE A 126 8.31 -4.92 7.08
C ILE A 126 8.41 -3.40 7.19
N LYS A 127 8.17 -2.69 6.09
CA LYS A 127 7.90 -1.25 6.06
C LYS A 127 6.55 -0.99 5.42
N ILE A 128 6.02 0.20 5.70
CA ILE A 128 4.70 0.61 5.23
C ILE A 128 4.85 1.97 4.56
N ALA A 129 4.37 2.07 3.33
CA ALA A 129 4.20 3.31 2.58
C ALA A 129 2.70 3.54 2.38
N ALA A 130 2.13 4.53 3.07
CA ALA A 130 0.74 4.93 2.89
C ALA A 130 0.68 6.27 2.15
N MET A 131 -0.19 6.39 1.15
CA MET A 131 -0.37 7.65 0.42
C MET A 131 -1.01 8.71 1.32
N LEU A 132 -1.99 8.32 2.13
CA LEU A 132 -2.66 9.17 3.10
C LEU A 132 -2.67 8.51 4.49
N LEU A 133 -2.50 9.32 5.53
CA LEU A 133 -2.65 8.91 6.91
C LEU A 133 -3.68 9.84 7.58
N LYS A 134 -4.72 9.24 8.16
CA LYS A 134 -5.76 9.95 8.90
C LYS A 134 -5.67 9.54 10.38
N PRO A 135 -5.00 10.36 11.21
CA PRO A 135 -4.90 10.11 12.65
C PRO A 135 -6.23 10.35 13.38
#